data_AF-A0A1Y3G8R0-F1
#
_entry.id   AF-A0A1Y3G8R0-F1
#
_cell.length_a   1.000
_cell.length_b   1.000
_cell.length_c   1.000
_cell.angle_alpha   90.00
_cell.angle_beta   90.00
_cell.angle_gamma   90.00
#
_symmetry.space_group_name_H-M   'P 1'
#
loop_
_entity.id
_entity.type
_entity.pdbx_description
1 polymer ?
#
loop_
_entity_poly.entity_id
_entity_poly.type
_entity_poly.pdbx_seq_one_letter_code
_entity_poly.pdbx_strand_id
1 'polypeptide(L)'
;MAFVLTSPAFTDGATLPQAQVYNGMGQTGQNLSPALEWKNAPPGTKSFVVTTYDPDAPTGSGWWHWVVANIPASVTALPEGAGSGKGGLPEGAVQVRTDFGAPGYGGAAPPPG
;
A
#
# COMPACT_ATOMS: atom_id res chain seq x y z
N MET A 1 5.70 13.84 20.02
CA MET A 1 6.36 12.65 19.43
C MET A 1 6.19 12.70 17.92
N ALA A 2 7.12 12.15 17.15
CA ALA A 2 7.00 12.08 15.70
C ALA A 2 5.98 11.01 15.27
N PHE A 3 5.32 11.23 14.14
CA PHE A 3 4.51 10.22 13.47
C PHE A 3 5.39 9.05 13.03
N VAL A 4 4.93 7.81 13.24
CA VAL A 4 5.69 6.60 12.92
C VAL A 4 4.80 5.65 12.15
N LEU A 5 5.33 5.07 11.09
CA LEU A 5 4.73 4.00 10.28
C LEU A 5 5.63 2.75 10.38
N THR A 6 5.02 1.59 10.58
CA THR A 6 5.69 0.29 10.66
C THR A 6 4.90 -0.77 9.91
N SER A 7 5.56 -1.86 9.54
CA SER A 7 4.92 -3.05 8.98
C SER A 7 5.50 -4.29 9.65
N PRO A 8 4.67 -5.29 10.02
CA PRO A 8 5.18 -6.60 10.41
C PRO A 8 5.66 -7.44 9.21
N ALA A 9 5.32 -7.05 7.98
CA ALA A 9 5.68 -7.82 6.77
C ALA A 9 7.15 -7.63 6.39
N PHE A 10 7.70 -6.42 6.56
CA PHE A 10 9.08 -6.09 6.22
C PHE A 10 9.54 -4.82 6.93
N THR A 11 10.86 -4.64 6.99
CA THR A 11 11.50 -3.41 7.49
C THR A 11 11.87 -2.49 6.33
N ASP A 12 12.02 -1.21 6.62
CA ASP A 12 12.50 -0.23 5.65
C ASP A 12 13.87 -0.65 5.05
N GLY A 13 14.01 -0.50 3.74
CA GLY A 13 15.17 -0.92 2.96
C GLY A 13 15.33 -2.42 2.72
N ALA A 14 14.45 -3.28 3.25
CA ALA A 14 14.49 -4.72 3.00
C ALA A 14 13.81 -5.10 1.67
N THR A 15 14.15 -6.28 1.15
CA THR A 15 13.46 -6.88 0.00
C THR A 15 11.99 -7.15 0.34
N LEU A 16 11.08 -6.80 -0.57
CA LEU A 16 9.66 -7.10 -0.41
C LEU A 16 9.41 -8.63 -0.36
N PRO A 17 8.60 -9.11 0.59
CA PRO A 17 8.18 -10.51 0.64
C PRO A 17 7.33 -10.90 -0.58
N GLN A 18 7.31 -12.19 -0.90
CA GLN A 18 6.46 -12.74 -1.99
C GLN A 18 4.97 -12.43 -1.82
N ALA A 19 4.51 -12.16 -0.60
CA ALA A 19 3.15 -11.72 -0.35
C ALA A 19 2.82 -10.40 -1.08
N GLN A 20 3.77 -9.46 -1.10
CA GLN A 20 3.60 -8.12 -1.70
C GLN A 20 3.99 -8.04 -3.18
N VAL A 21 4.59 -9.09 -3.75
CA VAL A 21 4.91 -9.19 -5.18
C VAL A 21 3.63 -9.40 -5.99
N TYR A 22 3.57 -8.84 -7.21
CA TYR A 22 2.42 -9.00 -8.11
C TYR A 22 2.24 -10.46 -8.55
N ASN A 23 1.05 -10.81 -9.01
CA ASN A 23 0.71 -12.17 -9.48
C ASN A 23 0.40 -12.24 -10.99
N GLY A 24 0.87 -11.23 -11.73
CA GLY A 24 0.77 -11.13 -13.18
C GLY A 24 2.06 -10.55 -13.76
N MET A 25 2.07 -10.22 -15.06
CA MET A 25 3.24 -9.64 -15.74
C MET A 25 4.54 -10.47 -15.57
N GLY A 26 4.42 -11.80 -15.56
CA GLY A 26 5.55 -12.71 -15.37
C GLY A 26 5.98 -12.93 -13.91
N GLN A 27 5.32 -12.30 -12.94
CA GLN A 27 5.54 -12.51 -11.51
C GLN A 27 4.61 -13.57 -10.93
N THR A 28 5.01 -14.18 -9.81
CA THR A 28 4.28 -15.27 -9.13
C THR A 28 3.99 -14.97 -7.66
N GLY A 29 3.97 -13.70 -7.27
CA GLY A 29 3.66 -13.27 -5.91
C GLY A 29 2.20 -13.48 -5.54
N GLN A 30 1.80 -13.04 -4.35
CA GLN A 30 0.44 -13.19 -3.84
C GLN A 30 -0.44 -11.95 -4.04
N ASN A 31 0.16 -10.83 -4.45
CA ASN A 31 -0.48 -9.54 -4.68
C ASN A 31 -1.31 -9.03 -3.47
N LEU A 32 -0.76 -9.16 -2.27
CA LEU A 32 -1.36 -8.72 -1.01
C LEU A 32 -0.73 -7.41 -0.55
N SER A 33 -1.55 -6.38 -0.33
CA SER A 33 -1.09 -5.14 0.30
C SER A 33 -0.45 -5.44 1.67
N PRO A 34 0.66 -4.80 2.06
CA PRO A 34 1.27 -5.08 3.35
C PRO A 34 0.38 -4.68 4.51
N ALA A 35 0.53 -5.37 5.64
CA ALA A 35 0.02 -4.86 6.90
C ALA A 35 0.78 -3.57 7.26
N LEU A 36 0.05 -2.52 7.66
CA LEU A 36 0.62 -1.23 8.02
C LEU A 36 0.07 -0.82 9.36
N GLU A 37 0.92 -0.28 10.22
CA GLU A 37 0.55 0.24 11.53
C GLU A 37 1.20 1.61 11.71
N TRP A 38 0.44 2.58 12.22
CA TRP A 38 0.97 3.91 12.50
C TRP A 38 0.55 4.42 13.86
N LYS A 39 1.38 5.30 14.42
CA LYS A 39 1.17 5.91 15.74
C LYS A 39 1.60 7.36 15.75
N ASN A 40 1.15 8.07 16.80
CA ASN A 40 1.47 9.47 17.04
C ASN A 40 1.01 10.41 15.91
N ALA A 41 -0.20 10.21 15.41
CA ALA A 41 -0.83 11.15 14.49
C ALA A 41 -0.91 12.55 15.13
N PRO A 42 -0.63 13.63 14.38
CA PRO A 42 -0.69 14.98 14.92
C PRO A 42 -2.08 15.32 15.50
N PRO A 43 -2.16 16.14 16.57
CA PRO A 43 -3.44 16.63 17.07
C PRO A 43 -4.25 17.31 15.97
N GLY A 44 -5.54 16.99 15.90
CA GLY A 44 -6.44 17.53 14.88
C GLY A 44 -6.49 16.73 13.57
N THR A 45 -5.74 15.63 13.43
CA THR A 45 -5.85 14.70 12.29
C THR A 45 -7.32 14.27 12.09
N LYS A 46 -7.83 14.40 10.87
CA LYS A 46 -9.23 14.09 10.51
C LYS A 46 -9.38 12.82 9.70
N SER A 47 -8.36 12.48 8.92
CA SER A 47 -8.29 11.27 8.11
C SER A 47 -6.86 11.00 7.69
N PHE A 48 -6.62 9.81 7.15
CA PHE A 48 -5.36 9.42 6.55
C PHE A 48 -5.53 9.09 5.06
N VAL A 49 -4.40 9.16 4.36
CA VAL A 49 -4.21 8.64 3.01
C VAL A 49 -3.02 7.68 3.06
N VAL A 50 -3.13 6.53 2.41
CA VAL A 50 -2.03 5.58 2.23
C VAL A 50 -1.72 5.48 0.74
N THR A 51 -0.44 5.58 0.39
CA THR A 51 0.03 5.39 -0.98
C THR A 51 1.22 4.45 -1.03
N THR A 52 1.30 3.66 -2.09
CA THR A 52 2.49 2.89 -2.47
C THR A 52 2.90 3.33 -3.86
N TYR A 53 4.16 3.76 -4.01
CA TYR A 53 4.66 4.39 -5.23
C TYR A 53 6.07 3.89 -5.53
N ASP A 54 6.31 3.55 -6.78
CA ASP A 54 7.62 3.18 -7.31
C ASP A 54 8.16 4.37 -8.14
N PRO A 55 9.17 5.10 -7.63
CA PRO A 55 9.80 6.18 -8.39
C PRO A 55 10.72 5.67 -9.52
N ASP A 56 11.14 4.41 -9.48
CA ASP A 56 12.14 3.83 -10.38
C ASP A 56 11.51 3.21 -11.64
N ALA A 57 10.18 3.08 -11.67
CA ALA A 57 9.46 2.60 -12.84
C ALA A 57 9.74 3.49 -14.07
N PRO A 58 10.18 2.92 -15.21
CA PRO A 58 10.66 3.66 -16.38
C PRO A 58 9.51 4.19 -17.26
N THR A 59 8.57 4.92 -16.67
CA THR A 59 7.39 5.49 -17.35
C THR A 59 7.50 7.00 -17.57
N GLY A 60 8.51 7.65 -16.97
CA GLY A 60 8.62 9.11 -16.88
C GLY A 60 7.85 9.72 -15.71
N SER A 61 7.02 8.95 -15.00
CA SER A 61 6.21 9.41 -13.85
C SER A 61 6.18 8.43 -12.67
N GLY A 62 7.05 7.43 -12.67
CA GLY A 62 7.00 6.32 -11.72
C GLY A 62 5.73 5.47 -11.87
N TRP A 63 5.34 4.76 -10.81
CA TRP A 63 4.17 3.90 -10.80
C TRP A 63 3.42 3.92 -9.47
N TRP A 64 2.15 4.31 -9.49
CA TRP A 64 1.26 4.19 -8.34
C TRP A 64 0.78 2.75 -8.20
N HIS A 65 1.21 2.08 -7.15
CA HIS A 65 0.86 0.69 -6.84
C HIS A 65 -0.42 0.60 -6.00
N TRP A 66 -0.68 1.59 -5.14
CA TRP A 66 -1.85 1.61 -4.27
C TRP A 66 -2.13 3.02 -3.78
N VAL A 67 -3.41 3.40 -3.71
CA VAL A 67 -3.84 4.66 -3.11
C VAL A 67 -5.19 4.45 -2.42
N VAL A 68 -5.24 4.77 -1.12
CA VAL A 68 -6.45 4.74 -0.29
C VAL A 68 -6.64 6.10 0.38
N ALA A 69 -7.80 6.69 0.22
CA ALA A 69 -8.17 7.96 0.86
C ALA A 69 -9.31 7.79 1.87
N ASN A 70 -9.57 8.84 2.64
CA ASN A 70 -10.67 8.91 3.62
C ASN A 70 -10.61 7.83 4.72
N ILE A 71 -9.42 7.34 5.06
CA ILE A 71 -9.25 6.44 6.20
C ILE A 71 -9.57 7.25 7.47
N PRO A 72 -10.53 6.82 8.33
CA PRO A 72 -10.91 7.58 9.52
C PRO A 72 -9.73 7.81 10.47
N ALA A 73 -9.69 8.98 11.14
CA ALA A 73 -8.61 9.30 12.09
C ALA A 73 -8.48 8.32 13.28
N SER A 74 -9.53 7.55 13.57
CA SER A 74 -9.51 6.50 14.60
C SER A 74 -8.79 5.23 14.17
N VAL A 75 -8.54 5.04 12.87
CA VAL A 75 -7.83 3.89 12.33
C VAL A 75 -6.33 4.14 12.45
N THR A 76 -5.64 3.17 13.04
CA THR A 76 -4.18 3.20 13.24
C THR A 76 -3.46 2.03 12.58
N ALA A 77 -4.19 1.18 11.85
CA ALA A 77 -3.63 0.05 11.15
C ALA A 77 -4.49 -0.37 9.95
N LEU A 78 -3.85 -0.96 8.94
CA LEU A 78 -4.50 -1.72 7.87
C LEU A 78 -3.94 -3.15 7.90
N PRO A 79 -4.80 -4.18 7.89
CA PRO A 79 -4.35 -5.55 7.83
C PRO A 79 -3.71 -5.87 6.47
N GLU A 80 -2.93 -6.94 6.41
CA GLU A 80 -2.46 -7.47 5.14
C GLU A 80 -3.63 -7.78 4.20
N GLY A 81 -3.48 -7.44 2.93
CA GLY A 81 -4.52 -7.62 1.91
C GLY A 81 -5.73 -6.69 2.04
N ALA A 82 -5.68 -5.64 2.87
CA ALA A 82 -6.71 -4.59 2.92
C ALA A 82 -6.97 -3.97 1.53
N GLY A 83 -5.90 -3.71 0.76
CA GLY A 83 -5.96 -3.21 -0.61
C GLY A 83 -6.26 -4.28 -1.67
N SER A 84 -6.29 -5.55 -1.28
CA SER A 84 -6.42 -6.70 -2.18
C SER A 84 -7.77 -7.40 -2.07
N GLY A 85 -8.74 -6.80 -1.37
CA GLY A 85 -10.08 -7.37 -1.17
C GLY A 85 -10.15 -8.53 -0.17
N LYS A 86 -9.07 -8.82 0.58
CA LYS A 86 -9.02 -9.91 1.58
C LYS A 86 -9.11 -9.40 3.02
N GLY A 87 -8.44 -8.30 3.34
CA GLY A 87 -8.43 -7.69 4.68
C GLY A 87 -9.57 -6.70 4.92
N GLY A 88 -10.21 -6.23 3.85
CA GLY A 88 -11.23 -5.19 3.90
C GLY A 88 -10.66 -3.81 4.20
N LEU A 89 -11.34 -2.76 3.72
CA LEU A 89 -11.03 -1.39 4.09
C LEU A 89 -11.92 -0.92 5.24
N PRO A 90 -11.44 -0.01 6.10
CA PRO A 90 -12.28 0.67 7.05
C PRO A 90 -13.47 1.36 6.38
N GLU A 91 -14.60 1.43 7.07
CA GLU A 91 -15.78 2.15 6.57
C GLU A 91 -15.43 3.62 6.25
N GLY A 92 -15.92 4.09 5.09
CA GLY A 92 -15.63 5.43 4.57
C GLY A 92 -14.32 5.57 3.80
N ALA A 93 -13.40 4.60 3.92
CA ALA A 93 -12.17 4.60 3.13
C ALA A 93 -12.46 4.19 1.67
N VAL A 94 -11.78 4.85 0.73
CA VAL A 94 -11.98 4.64 -0.71
C VAL A 94 -10.65 4.33 -1.39
N GLN A 95 -10.65 3.29 -2.22
CA GLN A 95 -9.55 3.03 -3.15
C GLN A 95 -9.76 3.82 -4.43
N VAL A 96 -8.71 4.49 -4.88
CA VAL A 96 -8.73 5.20 -6.16
C VAL A 96 -7.99 4.41 -7.22
N ARG A 97 -8.23 4.77 -8.48
CA ARG A 97 -7.59 4.15 -9.63
C ARG A 97 -6.07 4.35 -9.58
N THR A 98 -5.33 3.27 -9.81
CA THR A 98 -3.87 3.24 -9.89
C THR A 98 -3.40 3.17 -11.34
N ASP A 99 -2.09 3.13 -11.58
CA ASP A 99 -1.51 3.01 -12.92
C ASP A 99 -1.75 1.62 -13.55
N PHE A 100 -2.15 0.63 -12.75
CA PHE A 100 -2.72 -0.63 -13.25
C PHE A 100 -4.10 -0.47 -13.92
N GLY A 101 -4.68 0.74 -13.87
CA GLY A 101 -5.95 1.07 -14.50
C GLY A 101 -7.19 0.71 -13.68
N ALA A 102 -7.03 0.13 -12.49
CA ALA A 102 -8.10 -0.27 -11.58
C ALA A 102 -7.84 0.20 -10.13
N PRO A 103 -8.88 0.34 -9.28
CA PRO A 103 -8.68 0.53 -7.85
C PRO A 103 -8.21 -0.77 -7.19
N GLY A 104 -7.29 -0.66 -6.24
CA GLY A 104 -6.69 -1.83 -5.59
C GLY A 104 -5.19 -1.67 -5.38
N TYR A 105 -4.64 -2.51 -4.53
CA TYR A 105 -3.19 -2.75 -4.48
C TYR A 105 -2.77 -3.63 -5.66
N GLY A 106 -1.77 -3.17 -6.41
CA GLY A 106 -0.99 -3.99 -7.33
C GLY A 106 0.45 -4.06 -6.84
N GLY A 107 0.96 -5.27 -6.62
CA GLY A 107 2.30 -5.52 -6.12
C GLY A 107 3.42 -5.16 -7.08
N ALA A 108 4.66 -5.37 -6.63
CA ALA A 108 5.86 -5.11 -7.43
C ALA A 108 5.96 -6.10 -8.61
N ALA A 109 6.28 -5.57 -9.79
CA ALA A 109 6.53 -6.36 -11.01
C ALA A 109 7.57 -5.65 -11.90
N PRO A 110 8.81 -5.45 -11.42
CA PRO A 110 9.83 -4.76 -12.21
C PRO A 110 10.23 -5.60 -13.45
N PRO A 111 10.71 -4.95 -14.52
CA PRO A 111 11.34 -5.65 -15.64
C PRO A 111 12.50 -6.54 -15.17
N PRO A 112 12.82 -7.64 -15.89
CA PRO A 112 14.05 -8.38 -15.66
C PRO A 112 15.26 -7.47 -15.78
N GLY A 113 16.18 -7.58 -14.80
CA GLY A 113 17.46 -6.86 -14.79
C GLY A 113 18.49 -7.46 -15.74
#